data_AF-A0A2J6TA37-F1
#
_entry.id   AF-A0A2J6TA37-F1
#
_cell.length_a   1.000
_cell.length_b   1.000
_cell.length_c   1.000
_cell.angle_alpha   90.00
_cell.angle_beta   90.00
_cell.angle_gamma   90.00
#
_symmetry.space_group_name_H-M   'P 1'
#
loop_
_entity.id
_entity.type
_entity.pdbx_description
1 polymer ?
#
loop_
_entity_poly.entity_id
_entity_poly.type
_entity_poly.pdbx_seq_one_letter_code
_entity_poly.pdbx_strand_id
1 'polypeptide(L)'
;MDSHSSNAKPPFETLPLETRQAVMRALPDVESLKWLVLSCSSFYHAFRDAGSLITIRVLLSEVHLDVLPEAVAVFESARNGSWTRQGIIDFASQHLDRRIPPPQSWTLADALSISKLYSHVHYFATDFACKCLGIQALERGVQQSSPSQLEIARIEQTLGIRSSLWMSKEKLFSQSSLPVKMSNWHVPTIIYMERYLQILTLVAFNEISEHDVFWGGLRVNYSDISDPGDIEPILARGLSSIHSIALANNYEDRYNLVYPDYPQYEPDWLFGALNAANDIHDGDWLEDYSDDQLARITASFFPDSDTGPVETWVWAHKEESGRQFINTPIRQPLREWGYVMWDRARLHEWKVFQTP
;
A
#
# COMPACT_ATOMS: atom_id res chain seq x y z
N MET A 1 -46.45 -38.56 30.28
CA MET A 1 -45.98 -37.96 29.00
C MET A 1 -44.70 -37.25 29.35
N ASP A 2 -43.61 -38.02 29.43
CA ASP A 2 -42.30 -37.53 29.81
C ASP A 2 -41.56 -37.05 28.57
N SER A 3 -41.55 -35.74 28.36
CA SER A 3 -40.73 -35.10 27.34
C SER A 3 -39.28 -35.06 27.83
N HIS A 4 -38.55 -36.17 27.71
CA HIS A 4 -37.09 -36.15 27.70
C HIS A 4 -36.61 -35.41 26.45
N SER A 5 -36.48 -34.09 26.56
CA SER A 5 -35.65 -33.32 25.65
C SER A 5 -34.21 -33.80 25.84
N SER A 6 -33.73 -34.64 24.91
CA SER A 6 -32.33 -34.99 24.83
C SER A 6 -31.54 -33.72 24.54
N ASN A 7 -30.89 -33.18 25.58
CA ASN A 7 -29.95 -32.08 25.47
C ASN A 7 -28.64 -32.60 24.85
N ALA A 8 -28.74 -33.15 23.63
CA ALA A 8 -27.62 -33.66 22.89
C ALA A 8 -26.74 -32.47 22.50
N LYS A 9 -25.51 -32.45 23.02
CA LYS A 9 -24.54 -31.43 22.65
C LYS A 9 -24.40 -31.43 21.12
N PRO A 10 -24.34 -30.25 20.48
CA PRO A 10 -24.08 -30.15 19.06
C PRO A 10 -22.85 -31.00 18.68
N PRO A 11 -22.85 -31.68 17.52
CA PRO A 11 -21.74 -32.55 17.11
C PRO A 11 -20.36 -31.87 17.11
N PHE A 12 -20.33 -30.53 16.98
CA PHE A 12 -19.09 -29.77 17.05
C PHE A 12 -18.56 -29.60 18.48
N GLU A 13 -19.45 -29.54 19.48
CA GLU A 13 -19.06 -29.41 20.89
C GLU A 13 -18.53 -30.71 21.50
N THR A 14 -18.71 -31.83 20.81
CA THR A 14 -18.14 -33.13 21.20
C THR A 14 -16.71 -33.31 20.70
N LEU A 15 -16.20 -32.41 19.84
CA LEU A 15 -14.83 -32.44 19.35
C LEU A 15 -13.82 -32.04 20.45
N PRO A 16 -12.62 -32.67 20.47
CA PRO A 16 -11.51 -32.22 21.32
C PRO A 16 -11.21 -30.74 21.14
N LEU A 17 -10.73 -30.10 22.21
CA LEU A 17 -10.39 -28.68 22.21
C LEU A 17 -9.43 -28.33 21.08
N GLU A 18 -8.41 -29.16 20.89
CA GLU A 18 -7.36 -29.00 19.89
C GLU A 18 -7.94 -29.06 18.47
N THR A 19 -8.90 -29.95 18.22
CA THR A 19 -9.60 -30.05 16.95
C THR A 19 -10.43 -28.81 16.66
N ARG A 20 -11.15 -28.30 17.67
CA ARG A 20 -11.92 -27.05 17.54
C ARG A 20 -10.99 -25.88 17.24
N GLN A 21 -9.88 -25.74 17.96
CA GLN A 21 -8.89 -24.70 17.71
C GLN A 21 -8.22 -24.83 16.33
N ALA A 22 -7.97 -26.05 15.85
CA ALA A 22 -7.45 -26.28 14.51
C ALA A 22 -8.42 -25.82 13.41
N VAL A 23 -9.73 -26.07 13.58
CA VAL A 23 -10.77 -25.54 12.68
C VAL A 23 -10.76 -24.01 12.69
N MET A 24 -10.65 -23.38 13.86
CA MET A 24 -10.60 -21.91 13.96
C MET A 24 -9.36 -21.32 13.27
N ARG A 25 -8.21 -22.01 13.33
CA ARG A 25 -6.97 -21.61 12.64
C ARG A 25 -7.02 -21.77 11.11
N ALA A 26 -7.95 -22.56 10.62
CA ALA A 26 -8.14 -22.83 9.20
C ALA A 26 -9.17 -21.88 8.55
N LEU A 27 -9.72 -20.93 9.32
CA LEU A 27 -10.61 -19.93 8.76
C LEU A 27 -9.85 -19.02 7.78
N PRO A 28 -10.54 -18.56 6.72
CA PRO A 28 -9.89 -17.79 5.67
C PRO A 28 -9.56 -16.35 6.09
N ASP A 29 -10.34 -15.77 7.01
CA ASP A 29 -10.24 -14.36 7.38
C ASP A 29 -10.63 -14.09 8.86
N VAL A 30 -10.13 -12.98 9.38
CA VAL A 30 -10.31 -12.58 10.78
C VAL A 30 -11.78 -12.19 11.08
N GLU A 31 -12.55 -11.74 10.09
CA GLU A 31 -13.96 -11.44 10.27
C GLU A 31 -14.80 -12.71 10.51
N SER A 32 -14.57 -13.76 9.73
CA SER A 32 -15.12 -15.10 9.93
C SER A 32 -14.75 -15.64 11.32
N LEU A 33 -13.52 -15.42 11.77
CA LEU A 33 -13.08 -15.80 13.13
C LEU A 33 -13.88 -15.06 14.21
N LYS A 34 -14.09 -13.75 14.05
CA LYS A 34 -14.93 -12.97 14.96
C LYS A 34 -16.35 -13.54 15.02
N TRP A 35 -16.98 -13.78 13.88
CA TRP A 35 -18.34 -14.31 13.84
C TRP A 35 -18.42 -15.70 14.48
N LEU A 36 -17.42 -16.55 14.27
CA LEU A 36 -17.36 -17.87 14.89
C LEU A 36 -17.24 -17.79 16.42
N VAL A 37 -16.35 -16.93 16.93
CA VAL A 37 -16.18 -16.71 18.37
C VAL A 37 -17.45 -16.18 19.03
N LEU A 38 -18.19 -15.32 18.33
CA LEU A 38 -19.44 -14.74 18.82
C LEU A 38 -20.65 -15.67 18.69
N SER A 39 -20.54 -16.76 17.93
CA SER A 39 -21.68 -17.64 17.63
C SER A 39 -22.15 -18.47 18.84
N CYS A 40 -21.23 -18.98 19.68
CA CYS A 40 -21.60 -19.71 20.89
C CYS A 40 -20.48 -19.74 21.95
N SER A 41 -20.86 -20.07 23.19
CA SER A 41 -19.94 -20.17 24.32
C SER A 41 -18.85 -21.23 24.13
N SER A 42 -19.15 -22.35 23.45
CA SER A 42 -18.17 -23.40 23.17
C SER A 42 -17.01 -22.91 22.31
N PHE A 43 -17.29 -22.13 21.26
CA PHE A 43 -16.27 -21.49 20.42
C PHE A 43 -15.51 -20.41 21.17
N TYR A 44 -16.21 -19.58 21.93
CA TYR A 44 -15.57 -18.58 22.78
C TYR A 44 -14.59 -19.22 23.78
N HIS A 45 -14.97 -20.32 24.44
CA HIS A 45 -14.09 -21.05 25.34
C HIS A 45 -12.89 -21.67 24.62
N ALA A 46 -13.12 -22.24 23.43
CA ALA A 46 -12.02 -22.79 22.63
C ALA A 46 -11.02 -21.72 22.19
N PHE A 47 -11.51 -20.52 21.89
CA PHE A 47 -10.70 -19.37 21.52
C PHE A 47 -9.94 -18.77 22.70
N ARG A 48 -10.59 -18.59 23.86
CA ARG A 48 -10.06 -17.81 24.99
C ARG A 48 -8.63 -18.18 25.36
N ASP A 49 -8.34 -19.48 25.44
CA ASP A 49 -7.06 -19.98 25.95
C ASP A 49 -5.97 -20.03 24.85
N ALA A 50 -6.34 -19.91 23.57
CA ALA A 50 -5.42 -19.92 22.41
C ALA A 50 -5.59 -18.70 21.47
N GLY A 51 -6.23 -17.64 21.96
CA GLY A 51 -6.79 -16.59 21.12
C GLY A 51 -5.75 -15.88 20.27
N SER A 52 -4.60 -15.54 20.87
CA SER A 52 -3.49 -14.90 20.15
C SER A 52 -2.93 -15.78 19.04
N LEU A 53 -2.74 -17.09 19.29
CA LEU A 53 -2.19 -18.03 18.31
C LEU A 53 -3.15 -18.29 17.14
N ILE A 54 -4.45 -18.36 17.44
CA ILE A 54 -5.48 -18.51 16.41
C ILE A 54 -5.53 -17.22 15.58
N THR A 55 -5.57 -16.07 16.24
CA THR A 55 -5.69 -14.75 15.60
C THR A 55 -4.53 -14.48 14.65
N ILE A 56 -3.28 -14.67 15.08
CA ILE A 56 -2.12 -14.44 14.19
C ILE A 56 -2.11 -15.40 13.00
N ARG A 57 -2.55 -16.64 13.20
CA ARG A 57 -2.59 -17.62 12.10
C ARG A 57 -3.61 -17.23 11.04
N VAL A 58 -4.78 -16.75 11.45
CA VAL A 58 -5.82 -16.28 10.54
C VAL A 58 -5.45 -14.93 9.91
N LEU A 59 -4.80 -14.04 10.65
CA LEU A 59 -4.29 -12.79 10.05
C LEU A 59 -3.26 -13.07 8.95
N LEU A 60 -2.39 -14.07 9.14
CA LEU A 60 -1.41 -14.50 8.14
C LEU A 60 -2.02 -15.22 6.92
N SER A 61 -3.31 -15.57 6.93
CA SER A 61 -3.98 -16.01 5.70
C SER A 61 -4.49 -14.85 4.85
N GLU A 62 -4.62 -13.65 5.42
CA GLU A 62 -5.02 -12.43 4.71
C GLU A 62 -3.83 -11.54 4.34
N VAL A 63 -2.83 -11.45 5.24
CA VAL A 63 -1.67 -10.57 5.10
C VAL A 63 -0.42 -11.45 4.95
N HIS A 64 0.31 -11.27 3.85
CA HIS A 64 1.55 -12.00 3.64
C HIS A 64 2.56 -11.67 4.75
N LEU A 65 3.35 -12.65 5.17
CA LEU A 65 4.29 -12.50 6.29
C LEU A 65 5.26 -11.34 6.06
N ASP A 66 5.70 -11.15 4.82
CA ASP A 66 6.62 -10.07 4.44
C ASP A 66 5.93 -8.70 4.33
N VAL A 67 4.61 -8.59 4.45
CA VAL A 67 3.92 -7.30 4.41
C VAL A 67 3.34 -6.94 5.79
N LEU A 68 3.31 -7.91 6.71
CA LEU A 68 2.79 -7.71 8.04
C LEU A 68 3.48 -6.55 8.80
N PRO A 69 4.82 -6.34 8.73
CA PRO A 69 5.47 -5.18 9.36
C PRO A 69 4.92 -3.83 8.88
N GLU A 70 4.67 -3.69 7.58
CA GLU A 70 4.12 -2.48 6.98
C GLU A 70 2.65 -2.30 7.35
N ALA A 71 1.88 -3.39 7.39
CA ALA A 71 0.50 -3.36 7.87
C ALA A 71 0.42 -2.92 9.35
N VAL A 72 1.35 -3.38 10.19
CA VAL A 72 1.50 -2.92 11.59
C VAL A 72 1.86 -1.44 11.63
N ALA A 73 2.84 -1.01 10.82
CA ALA A 73 3.26 0.38 10.78
C ALA A 73 2.10 1.33 10.42
N VAL A 74 1.29 0.98 9.42
CA VAL A 74 0.10 1.77 9.07
C VAL A 74 -0.90 1.77 10.21
N PHE A 75 -1.18 0.62 10.82
CA PHE A 75 -2.10 0.51 11.96
C PHE A 75 -1.67 1.36 13.15
N GLU A 76 -0.39 1.30 13.54
CA GLU A 76 0.16 2.12 14.62
C GLU A 76 0.16 3.60 14.27
N SER A 77 0.48 3.94 13.01
CA SER A 77 0.42 5.32 12.53
C SER A 77 -1.00 5.90 12.62
N ALA A 78 -2.02 5.08 12.31
CA ALA A 78 -3.41 5.49 12.36
C ALA A 78 -3.96 5.66 13.78
N ARG A 79 -3.36 4.98 14.77
CA ARG A 79 -3.71 5.15 16.19
C ARG A 79 -3.07 6.38 16.82
N ASN A 80 -2.01 6.92 16.21
CA ASN A 80 -1.30 8.05 16.75
C ASN A 80 -2.02 9.36 16.39
N GLY A 81 -2.91 9.82 17.26
CA GLY A 81 -3.77 10.98 17.02
C GLY A 81 -3.06 12.35 17.05
N SER A 82 -1.78 12.41 17.41
CA SER A 82 -1.02 13.67 17.39
C SER A 82 0.47 13.42 17.13
N TRP A 83 0.95 13.84 15.96
CA TRP A 83 2.35 13.68 15.61
C TRP A 83 3.21 14.85 16.11
N THR A 84 4.25 14.51 16.88
CA THR A 84 5.36 15.44 17.13
C THR A 84 6.48 15.18 16.13
N ARG A 85 7.33 16.18 15.84
CA ARG A 85 8.48 15.98 14.95
C ARG A 85 9.37 14.82 15.41
N GLN A 86 9.62 14.73 16.72
CA GLN A 86 10.40 13.64 17.30
C GLN A 86 9.68 12.29 17.16
N GLY A 87 8.37 12.24 17.42
CA GLY A 87 7.59 11.01 17.26
C GLY A 87 7.59 10.49 15.82
N ILE A 88 7.62 11.38 14.82
CA ILE A 88 7.75 10.95 13.43
C ILE A 88 9.15 10.41 13.13
N ILE A 89 10.21 11.07 13.60
CA ILE A 89 11.59 10.58 13.44
C ILE A 89 11.74 9.20 14.10
N ASP A 90 11.21 9.05 15.31
CA ASP A 90 11.23 7.79 16.04
C ASP A 90 10.45 6.71 15.28
N PHE A 91 9.26 7.03 14.78
CA PHE A 91 8.45 6.12 13.97
C PHE A 91 9.16 5.70 12.69
N ALA A 92 9.71 6.64 11.92
CA ALA A 92 10.48 6.36 10.71
C ALA A 92 11.68 5.45 11.02
N SER A 93 12.42 5.75 12.08
CA SER A 93 13.58 4.95 12.49
C SER A 93 13.20 3.52 12.91
N GLN A 94 11.98 3.33 13.43
CA GLN A 94 11.49 2.05 13.93
C GLN A 94 10.88 1.20 12.81
N HIS A 95 10.02 1.79 12.00
CA HIS A 95 9.22 1.04 11.01
C HIS A 95 9.80 1.08 9.60
N LEU A 96 10.45 2.18 9.21
CA LEU A 96 11.02 2.32 7.88
C LEU A 96 12.49 1.88 7.86
N ASP A 97 13.31 2.34 8.81
CA ASP A 97 14.75 2.03 8.81
C ASP A 97 15.06 0.64 9.38
N ARG A 98 14.38 0.25 10.47
CA ARG A 98 14.65 -1.01 11.19
C ARG A 98 13.67 -2.14 10.88
N ARG A 99 12.49 -1.79 10.34
CA ARG A 99 11.38 -2.72 10.07
C ARG A 99 11.14 -3.66 11.26
N ILE A 100 10.68 -3.08 12.38
CA ILE A 100 10.40 -3.85 13.61
C ILE A 100 9.49 -5.04 13.31
N PRO A 101 9.83 -6.25 13.81
CA PRO A 101 9.00 -7.42 13.62
C PRO A 101 7.63 -7.22 14.28
N PRO A 102 6.58 -7.82 13.71
CA PRO A 102 5.23 -7.71 14.25
C PRO A 102 5.17 -8.21 15.71
N PRO A 103 4.24 -7.66 16.52
CA PRO A 103 4.00 -8.13 17.88
C PRO A 103 3.86 -9.65 17.97
N GLN A 104 4.41 -10.24 19.04
CA GLN A 104 4.27 -11.67 19.30
C GLN A 104 2.86 -12.07 19.76
N SER A 105 2.09 -11.09 20.26
CA SER A 105 0.73 -11.31 20.75
C SER A 105 -0.25 -10.37 20.06
N TRP A 106 -1.38 -10.91 19.63
CA TRP A 106 -2.41 -10.19 18.90
C TRP A 106 -3.75 -10.32 19.58
N THR A 107 -4.44 -9.19 19.75
CA THR A 107 -5.87 -9.23 20.09
C THR A 107 -6.68 -9.40 18.81
N LEU A 108 -7.86 -10.02 18.94
CA LEU A 108 -8.79 -10.14 17.82
C LEU A 108 -9.22 -8.77 17.28
N ALA A 109 -9.31 -7.76 18.15
CA ALA A 109 -9.67 -6.41 17.77
C ALA A 109 -8.59 -5.75 16.89
N ASP A 110 -7.31 -5.86 17.28
CA ASP A 110 -6.20 -5.32 16.48
C ASP A 110 -6.12 -6.03 15.12
N ALA A 111 -6.26 -7.36 15.09
CA ALA A 111 -6.25 -8.12 13.85
C ALA A 111 -7.42 -7.76 12.92
N LEU A 112 -8.62 -7.51 13.46
CA LEU A 112 -9.76 -7.03 12.67
C LEU A 112 -9.49 -5.65 12.06
N SER A 113 -8.86 -4.74 12.81
CA SER A 113 -8.50 -3.43 12.29
C SER A 113 -7.46 -3.52 11.18
N ILE A 114 -6.46 -4.39 11.33
CA ILE A 114 -5.45 -4.63 10.29
C ILE A 114 -6.08 -5.27 9.06
N SER A 115 -6.85 -6.37 9.22
CA SER A 115 -7.52 -7.05 8.10
C SER A 115 -8.36 -6.06 7.27
N LYS A 116 -9.16 -5.21 7.92
CA LYS A 116 -9.94 -4.17 7.23
C LYS A 116 -9.09 -3.17 6.47
N LEU A 117 -8.09 -2.59 7.12
CA LEU A 117 -7.17 -1.65 6.49
C LEU A 117 -6.46 -2.30 5.29
N TYR A 118 -5.99 -3.54 5.48
CA TYR A 118 -5.22 -4.27 4.50
C TYR A 118 -6.06 -4.75 3.32
N SER A 119 -7.36 -4.99 3.50
CA SER A 119 -8.28 -5.29 2.40
C SER A 119 -8.24 -4.23 1.29
N HIS A 120 -8.07 -2.95 1.68
CA HIS A 120 -7.92 -1.84 0.74
C HIS A 120 -6.55 -1.86 0.05
N VAL A 121 -5.49 -2.15 0.79
CA VAL A 121 -4.13 -2.29 0.26
C VAL A 121 -4.08 -3.41 -0.78
N HIS A 122 -4.60 -4.59 -0.44
CA HIS A 122 -4.66 -5.75 -1.31
C HIS A 122 -5.49 -5.50 -2.58
N TYR A 123 -6.65 -4.84 -2.42
CA TYR A 123 -7.49 -4.45 -3.55
C TYR A 123 -6.72 -3.59 -4.55
N PHE A 124 -6.11 -2.50 -4.08
CA PHE A 124 -5.35 -1.61 -4.96
C PHE A 124 -4.13 -2.29 -5.54
N ALA A 125 -3.41 -3.08 -4.75
CA ALA A 125 -2.24 -3.82 -5.22
C ALA A 125 -2.58 -4.75 -6.40
N THR A 126 -3.69 -5.49 -6.26
CA THR A 126 -4.15 -6.43 -7.27
C THR A 126 -4.68 -5.72 -8.51
N ASP A 127 -5.53 -4.70 -8.36
CA ASP A 127 -6.07 -3.94 -9.49
C ASP A 127 -4.96 -3.23 -10.26
N PHE A 128 -4.04 -2.59 -9.54
CA PHE A 128 -2.87 -1.97 -10.10
C PHE A 128 -2.00 -2.97 -10.88
N ALA A 129 -1.65 -4.12 -10.29
CA ALA A 129 -0.80 -5.12 -10.93
C ALA A 129 -1.44 -5.64 -12.22
N CYS A 130 -2.74 -5.91 -12.18
CA CYS A 130 -3.52 -6.34 -13.33
C CYS A 130 -3.51 -5.30 -14.46
N LYS A 131 -3.65 -4.00 -14.15
CA LYS A 131 -3.59 -2.91 -15.13
C LYS A 131 -2.23 -2.80 -15.78
N CYS A 132 -1.15 -2.84 -15.00
CA CYS A 132 0.21 -2.77 -15.52
C CYS A 132 0.54 -3.96 -16.43
N LEU A 133 0.13 -5.17 -16.05
CA LEU A 133 0.28 -6.36 -16.87
C LEU A 133 -0.54 -6.29 -18.17
N GLY A 134 -1.72 -5.68 -18.12
CA GLY A 134 -2.56 -5.42 -19.30
C GLY A 134 -1.86 -4.52 -20.32
N ILE A 135 -1.17 -3.48 -19.86
CA ILE A 135 -0.38 -2.58 -20.72
C ILE A 135 0.76 -3.35 -21.40
N GLN A 136 1.52 -4.18 -20.66
CA GLN A 136 2.61 -4.97 -21.23
C GLN A 136 2.14 -6.01 -22.25
N ALA A 137 1.03 -6.69 -21.98
CA ALA A 137 0.43 -7.62 -22.93
C ALA A 137 0.09 -6.91 -24.26
N LEU A 138 -0.42 -5.67 -24.18
CA LEU A 138 -0.77 -4.88 -25.35
C LEU A 138 0.47 -4.40 -26.13
N GLU A 139 1.48 -3.87 -25.43
CA GLU A 139 2.66 -3.26 -26.06
C GLU A 139 3.66 -4.27 -26.59
N ARG A 140 3.90 -5.35 -25.85
CA ARG A 140 4.95 -6.34 -26.16
C ARG A 140 4.41 -7.65 -26.73
N GLY A 141 3.09 -7.82 -26.83
CA GLY A 141 2.47 -9.04 -27.34
C GLY A 141 2.77 -10.28 -26.50
N VAL A 142 3.08 -10.08 -25.20
CA VAL A 142 3.37 -11.18 -24.27
C VAL A 142 2.07 -11.76 -23.73
N GLN A 143 2.06 -13.07 -23.48
CA GLN A 143 0.92 -13.74 -22.86
C GLN A 143 0.69 -13.19 -21.44
N GLN A 144 -0.53 -12.75 -21.18
CA GLN A 144 -0.91 -12.23 -19.86
C GLN A 144 -0.91 -13.37 -18.84
N SER A 145 0.08 -13.36 -17.93
CA SER A 145 0.11 -14.21 -16.76
C SER A 145 -0.24 -13.38 -15.52
N SER A 146 -0.95 -13.99 -14.56
CA SER A 146 -1.28 -13.33 -13.30
C SER A 146 -0.02 -12.91 -12.54
N PRO A 147 -0.09 -11.83 -11.74
CA PRO A 147 1.03 -11.43 -10.89
C PRO A 147 1.34 -12.53 -9.87
N SER A 148 2.62 -12.69 -9.54
CA SER A 148 3.08 -13.62 -8.52
C SER A 148 2.72 -13.08 -7.13
N GLN A 149 2.73 -13.96 -6.12
CA GLN A 149 2.48 -13.54 -4.75
C GLN A 149 3.56 -12.56 -4.23
N LEU A 150 4.80 -12.70 -4.69
CA LEU A 150 5.90 -11.79 -4.34
C LEU A 150 5.73 -10.42 -5.00
N GLU A 151 5.29 -10.39 -6.26
CA GLU A 151 5.00 -9.14 -6.97
C GLU A 151 3.88 -8.35 -6.28
N ILE A 152 2.80 -9.03 -5.88
CA ILE A 152 1.73 -8.42 -5.09
C ILE A 152 2.27 -7.94 -3.74
N ALA A 153 3.03 -8.76 -3.01
CA ALA A 153 3.58 -8.37 -1.71
C ALA A 153 4.46 -7.11 -1.78
N ARG A 154 5.29 -6.96 -2.83
CA ARG A 154 6.09 -5.73 -3.06
C ARG A 154 5.21 -4.49 -3.22
N ILE A 155 4.13 -4.63 -3.98
CA ILE A 155 3.18 -3.55 -4.21
C ILE A 155 2.48 -3.17 -2.90
N GLU A 156 2.03 -4.18 -2.14
CA GLU A 156 1.36 -3.98 -0.85
C GLU A 156 2.28 -3.31 0.18
N GLN A 157 3.56 -3.71 0.25
CA GLN A 157 4.58 -3.06 1.08
C GLN A 157 4.72 -1.58 0.72
N THR A 158 4.79 -1.28 -0.58
CA THR A 158 4.92 0.09 -1.07
C THR A 158 3.71 0.94 -0.70
N LEU A 159 2.50 0.42 -0.87
CA LEU A 159 1.26 1.08 -0.46
C LEU A 159 1.21 1.28 1.06
N GLY A 160 1.67 0.31 1.84
CA GLY A 160 1.79 0.43 3.29
C GLY A 160 2.74 1.56 3.71
N ILE A 161 3.95 1.59 3.14
CA ILE A 161 4.92 2.67 3.38
C ILE A 161 4.31 4.02 3.01
N ARG A 162 3.73 4.15 1.81
CA ARG A 162 3.03 5.35 1.35
C ARG A 162 1.98 5.80 2.39
N SER A 163 1.09 4.91 2.81
CA SER A 163 0.06 5.23 3.81
C SER A 163 0.64 5.71 5.14
N SER A 164 1.71 5.09 5.63
CA SER A 164 2.36 5.51 6.89
C SER A 164 2.99 6.91 6.80
N LEU A 165 3.54 7.27 5.65
CA LEU A 165 4.11 8.60 5.39
C LEU A 165 3.03 9.68 5.34
N TRP A 166 1.90 9.39 4.69
CA TRP A 166 0.74 10.30 4.62
C TRP A 166 0.19 10.64 6.00
N MET A 167 0.12 9.68 6.92
CA MET A 167 -0.37 9.92 8.29
C MET A 167 0.56 10.83 9.10
N SER A 168 1.83 10.97 8.68
CA SER A 168 2.86 11.79 9.32
C SER A 168 3.02 13.19 8.68
N LYS A 169 2.12 13.57 7.77
CA LYS A 169 2.17 14.74 6.87
C LYS A 169 2.34 16.09 7.57
N GLU A 170 1.78 16.30 8.76
CA GLU A 170 1.73 17.62 9.40
C GLU A 170 3.10 18.26 9.72
N LYS A 171 4.20 17.48 9.81
CA LYS A 171 5.51 18.02 10.27
C LYS A 171 6.76 17.54 9.52
N LEU A 172 6.64 16.62 8.57
CA LEU A 172 7.80 16.04 7.86
C LEU A 172 8.42 16.97 6.82
N PHE A 173 7.63 17.79 6.14
CA PHE A 173 8.02 18.41 4.87
C PHE A 173 8.04 19.94 4.87
N SER A 174 7.79 20.57 6.03
CA SER A 174 7.90 22.04 6.19
C SER A 174 9.32 22.58 5.98
N GLN A 175 10.31 21.70 5.89
CA GLN A 175 11.67 21.99 5.45
C GLN A 175 12.00 20.99 4.35
N SER A 176 12.51 21.47 3.23
CA SER A 176 12.82 20.83 1.95
C SER A 176 13.79 19.64 1.98
N SER A 177 13.89 18.93 3.10
CA SER A 177 14.61 17.67 3.25
C SER A 177 13.61 16.60 3.65
N LEU A 178 13.24 15.73 2.72
CA LEU A 178 12.78 14.39 3.07
C LEU A 178 13.78 13.82 4.09
N PRO A 179 13.41 13.61 5.37
CA PRO A 179 14.33 13.01 6.33
C PRO A 179 14.51 11.51 6.07
N VAL A 180 13.72 10.94 5.14
CA VAL A 180 13.78 9.54 4.78
C VAL A 180 14.79 9.39 3.65
N LYS A 181 15.96 8.83 3.96
CA LYS A 181 16.90 8.29 2.97
C LYS A 181 16.23 7.09 2.29
N MET A 182 15.28 7.35 1.39
CA MET A 182 14.68 6.32 0.58
C MET A 182 15.67 5.81 -0.45
N SER A 183 15.77 4.50 -0.63
CA SER A 183 16.51 4.00 -1.79
C SER A 183 15.83 4.45 -3.06
N ASN A 184 16.66 4.90 -4.01
CA ASN A 184 16.21 5.57 -5.21
C ASN A 184 15.32 4.70 -6.09
N TRP A 185 15.35 3.37 -5.92
CA TRP A 185 14.49 2.46 -6.67
C TRP A 185 13.08 2.24 -6.07
N HIS A 186 12.87 2.47 -4.77
CA HIS A 186 11.54 2.41 -4.15
C HIS A 186 10.71 3.66 -4.44
N VAL A 187 11.37 4.82 -4.59
CA VAL A 187 10.69 6.09 -4.82
C VAL A 187 9.85 6.09 -6.11
N PRO A 188 10.34 5.58 -7.26
CA PRO A 188 9.54 5.38 -8.46
C PRO A 188 8.26 4.57 -8.22
N THR A 189 8.32 3.52 -7.41
CA THR A 189 7.17 2.68 -7.06
C THR A 189 6.13 3.50 -6.29
N ILE A 190 6.55 4.29 -5.30
CA ILE A 190 5.66 5.18 -4.52
C ILE A 190 5.02 6.24 -5.43
N ILE A 191 5.81 6.91 -6.28
CA ILE A 191 5.29 7.90 -7.24
C ILE A 191 4.22 7.28 -8.12
N TYR A 192 4.46 6.06 -8.58
CA TYR A 192 3.57 5.45 -9.54
C TYR A 192 2.28 4.97 -8.88
N MET A 193 2.35 4.45 -7.65
CA MET A 193 1.16 4.20 -6.83
C MET A 193 0.37 5.50 -6.57
N GLU A 194 1.07 6.60 -6.27
CA GLU A 194 0.44 7.89 -6.06
C GLU A 194 -0.32 8.35 -7.31
N ARG A 195 0.31 8.27 -8.50
CA ARG A 195 -0.32 8.59 -9.78
C ARG A 195 -1.52 7.68 -10.08
N TYR A 196 -1.42 6.40 -9.80
CA TYR A 196 -2.53 5.48 -9.98
C TYR A 196 -3.72 5.86 -9.10
N LEU A 197 -3.50 6.18 -7.83
CA LEU A 197 -4.55 6.64 -6.91
C LEU A 197 -5.11 8.02 -7.32
N GLN A 198 -4.28 8.92 -7.84
CA GLN A 198 -4.71 10.17 -8.47
C GLN A 198 -5.68 9.89 -9.61
N ILE A 199 -5.34 9.02 -10.55
CA ILE A 199 -6.20 8.69 -11.70
C ILE A 199 -7.57 8.20 -11.25
N LEU A 200 -7.63 7.32 -10.25
CA LEU A 200 -8.91 6.83 -9.71
C LEU A 200 -9.76 7.96 -9.11
N THR A 201 -9.12 8.93 -8.48
CA THR A 201 -9.79 10.05 -7.81
C THR A 201 -10.16 11.15 -8.80
N LEU A 202 -9.34 11.37 -9.83
CA LEU A 202 -9.48 12.43 -10.83
C LEU A 202 -10.81 12.36 -11.56
N VAL A 203 -11.29 11.15 -11.86
CA VAL A 203 -12.57 10.94 -12.54
C VAL A 203 -13.71 11.56 -11.75
N ALA A 204 -13.80 11.25 -10.46
CA ALA A 204 -14.84 11.81 -9.59
C ALA A 204 -14.64 13.30 -9.35
N PHE A 205 -13.40 13.73 -9.11
CA PHE A 205 -13.07 15.13 -8.84
C PHE A 205 -13.42 16.06 -10.02
N ASN A 206 -13.02 15.69 -11.23
CA ASN A 206 -13.26 16.50 -12.43
C ASN A 206 -14.74 16.52 -12.81
N GLU A 207 -15.47 15.42 -12.61
CA GLU A 207 -16.93 15.38 -12.80
C GLU A 207 -17.66 16.35 -11.86
N ILE A 208 -17.26 16.41 -10.58
CA ILE A 208 -17.82 17.36 -9.60
C ILE A 208 -17.43 18.79 -9.96
N SER A 209 -16.16 19.02 -10.33
CA SER A 209 -15.66 20.35 -10.72
C SER A 209 -16.41 20.93 -11.92
N GLU A 210 -16.85 20.07 -12.85
CA GLU A 210 -17.62 20.47 -14.03
C GLU A 210 -19.07 20.87 -13.70
N HIS A 211 -19.66 20.25 -12.68
CA HIS A 211 -21.10 20.33 -12.44
C HIS A 211 -21.50 21.11 -11.18
N ASP A 212 -20.61 21.27 -10.20
CA ASP A 212 -20.94 21.90 -8.93
C ASP A 212 -20.83 23.44 -8.96
N VAL A 213 -21.97 24.10 -8.72
CA VAL A 213 -22.06 25.57 -8.76
C VAL A 213 -21.23 26.22 -7.64
N PHE A 214 -21.11 25.56 -6.48
CA PHE A 214 -20.35 26.10 -5.35
C PHE A 214 -18.83 26.05 -5.63
N TRP A 215 -18.32 24.93 -6.13
CA TRP A 215 -16.93 24.79 -6.61
C TRP A 215 -16.64 25.76 -7.75
N GLY A 216 -17.58 25.95 -8.68
CA GLY A 216 -17.48 26.99 -9.71
C GLY A 216 -17.38 28.41 -9.13
N GLY A 217 -18.13 28.69 -8.05
CA GLY A 217 -18.02 29.94 -7.29
C GLY A 217 -16.67 30.11 -6.57
N LEU A 218 -16.09 29.01 -6.08
CA LEU A 218 -14.75 28.96 -5.48
C LEU A 218 -13.62 28.92 -6.52
N ARG A 219 -13.94 28.76 -7.80
CA ARG A 219 -12.99 28.60 -8.92
C ARG A 219 -12.04 27.41 -8.73
N VAL A 220 -12.56 26.31 -8.21
CA VAL A 220 -11.84 25.03 -8.21
C VAL A 220 -11.59 24.64 -9.66
N ASN A 221 -10.33 24.42 -10.03
CA ASN A 221 -9.96 24.05 -11.39
C ASN A 221 -10.01 22.53 -11.55
N TYR A 222 -10.12 22.07 -12.80
CA TYR A 222 -9.81 20.68 -13.12
C TYR A 222 -8.39 20.34 -12.66
N SER A 223 -8.25 19.15 -12.07
CA SER A 223 -6.95 18.61 -11.71
C SER A 223 -6.42 17.73 -12.84
N ASP A 224 -5.10 17.65 -12.95
CA ASP A 224 -4.35 16.82 -13.90
C ASP A 224 -3.34 15.97 -13.12
N ILE A 225 -2.94 14.84 -13.70
CA ILE A 225 -1.85 13.98 -13.21
C ILE A 225 -0.53 14.77 -13.08
N SER A 226 -0.31 15.79 -13.92
CA SER A 226 0.91 16.61 -13.89
C SER A 226 0.90 17.65 -12.77
N ASP A 227 -0.28 18.03 -12.29
CA ASP A 227 -0.49 19.05 -11.26
C ASP A 227 -1.68 18.62 -10.39
N PRO A 228 -1.44 17.74 -9.40
CA PRO A 228 -2.50 17.16 -8.59
C PRO A 228 -3.25 18.26 -7.81
N GLY A 229 -2.59 19.33 -7.39
CA GLY A 229 -3.20 20.52 -6.81
C GLY A 229 -4.29 20.20 -5.79
N ASP A 230 -5.53 20.55 -6.17
CA ASP A 230 -6.75 20.41 -5.38
C ASP A 230 -7.15 18.95 -5.03
N ILE A 231 -6.54 17.93 -5.66
CA ILE A 231 -6.84 16.52 -5.38
C ILE A 231 -6.02 15.92 -4.24
N GLU A 232 -4.84 16.48 -3.93
CA GLU A 232 -3.96 15.93 -2.88
C GLU A 232 -4.66 15.80 -1.52
N PRO A 233 -5.51 16.74 -1.08
CA PRO A 233 -6.23 16.57 0.17
C PRO A 233 -7.23 15.41 0.18
N ILE A 234 -7.78 15.01 -0.97
CA ILE A 234 -8.64 13.84 -1.09
C ILE A 234 -7.80 12.56 -0.96
N LEU A 235 -6.61 12.53 -1.59
CA LEU A 235 -5.66 11.43 -1.47
C LEU A 235 -5.14 11.25 -0.03
N ALA A 236 -5.12 12.34 0.74
CA ALA A 236 -4.75 12.37 2.15
C ALA A 236 -5.71 11.62 3.07
N ARG A 237 -6.97 11.45 2.66
CA ARG A 237 -8.00 10.74 3.45
C ARG A 237 -7.71 9.25 3.60
N GLY A 238 -6.72 8.74 2.86
CA GLY A 238 -6.24 7.37 2.94
C GLY A 238 -6.98 6.42 2.02
N LEU A 239 -6.48 5.18 1.96
CA LEU A 239 -6.89 4.18 0.97
C LEU A 239 -8.37 3.79 1.10
N SER A 240 -8.94 3.78 2.31
CA SER A 240 -10.35 3.45 2.49
C SER A 240 -11.27 4.44 1.78
N SER A 241 -10.99 5.75 1.92
CA SER A 241 -11.75 6.81 1.25
C SER A 241 -11.58 6.76 -0.27
N ILE A 242 -10.35 6.59 -0.75
CA ILE A 242 -10.07 6.45 -2.20
C ILE A 242 -10.79 5.21 -2.75
N HIS A 243 -10.84 4.11 -1.99
CA HIS A 243 -11.52 2.88 -2.43
C HIS A 243 -13.03 3.10 -2.58
N SER A 244 -13.65 3.79 -1.62
CA SER A 244 -15.06 4.17 -1.73
C SER A 244 -15.32 5.05 -2.97
N ILE A 245 -14.45 6.03 -3.24
CA ILE A 245 -14.56 6.89 -4.44
C ILE A 245 -14.43 6.06 -5.72
N ALA A 246 -13.44 5.17 -5.78
CA ALA A 246 -13.19 4.33 -6.95
C ALA A 246 -14.35 3.37 -7.27
N LEU A 247 -15.08 2.91 -6.25
CA LEU A 247 -16.25 2.03 -6.41
C LEU A 247 -17.56 2.79 -6.65
N ALA A 248 -17.57 4.12 -6.55
CA ALA A 248 -18.77 4.92 -6.72
C ALA A 248 -19.19 4.98 -8.21
N ASN A 249 -20.41 4.53 -8.48
CA ASN A 249 -20.91 4.31 -9.84
C ASN A 249 -21.75 5.47 -10.39
N ASN A 250 -22.10 6.45 -9.57
CA ASN A 250 -22.91 7.59 -9.97
C ASN A 250 -22.40 8.88 -9.36
N TYR A 251 -22.85 10.00 -9.94
CA TYR A 251 -22.48 11.34 -9.54
C TYR A 251 -22.78 11.63 -8.06
N GLU A 252 -23.96 11.26 -7.57
CA GLU A 252 -24.40 11.59 -6.21
C GLU A 252 -23.54 10.90 -5.14
N ASP A 253 -23.19 9.63 -5.35
CA ASP A 253 -22.28 8.89 -4.48
C ASP A 253 -20.88 9.53 -4.48
N ARG A 254 -20.35 9.88 -5.67
CA ARG A 254 -19.06 10.56 -5.81
C ARG A 254 -19.05 11.90 -5.11
N TYR A 255 -20.10 12.70 -5.33
CA TYR A 255 -20.30 13.99 -4.68
C TYR A 255 -20.30 13.85 -3.16
N ASN A 256 -21.08 12.92 -2.61
CA ASN A 256 -21.16 12.68 -1.17
C ASN A 256 -19.85 12.15 -0.56
N LEU A 257 -18.99 11.49 -1.34
CA LEU A 257 -17.69 11.00 -0.87
C LEU A 257 -16.58 12.04 -0.96
N VAL A 258 -16.64 12.94 -1.95
CA VAL A 258 -15.61 13.95 -2.20
C VAL A 258 -15.90 15.24 -1.44
N TYR A 259 -17.15 15.72 -1.45
CA TYR A 259 -17.54 17.07 -1.04
C TYR A 259 -17.52 17.35 0.47
N PRO A 260 -18.07 16.49 1.38
CA PRO A 260 -18.28 16.87 2.78
C PRO A 260 -17.03 17.26 3.55
N ASP A 261 -15.89 16.73 3.14
CA ASP A 261 -14.60 16.92 3.81
C ASP A 261 -13.59 17.61 2.89
N TYR A 262 -14.03 18.38 1.87
CA TYR A 262 -13.09 19.10 1.00
C TYR A 262 -12.37 20.17 1.82
N PRO A 263 -11.08 19.98 2.15
CA PRO A 263 -10.40 20.90 3.04
C PRO A 263 -9.93 22.12 2.24
N GLN A 264 -9.49 23.15 2.96
CA GLN A 264 -8.78 24.26 2.33
C GLN A 264 -7.51 23.72 1.66
N TYR A 265 -7.27 24.15 0.42
CA TYR A 265 -6.09 23.81 -0.37
C TYR A 265 -4.82 23.74 0.50
N GLU A 266 -4.16 22.58 0.49
CA GLU A 266 -2.81 22.43 1.03
C GLU A 266 -1.86 22.22 -0.15
N PRO A 267 -0.76 22.98 -0.23
CA PRO A 267 0.13 22.96 -1.40
C PRO A 267 0.79 21.59 -1.60
N ASP A 268 1.12 21.29 -2.87
CA ASP A 268 1.73 20.07 -3.44
C ASP A 268 2.83 19.43 -2.59
N TRP A 269 2.45 18.78 -1.49
CA TRP A 269 3.41 18.46 -0.45
C TRP A 269 4.11 17.16 -0.79
N LEU A 270 3.38 16.15 -1.29
CA LEU A 270 3.98 14.88 -1.68
C LEU A 270 4.56 14.99 -3.06
N PHE A 271 3.80 15.55 -4.01
CA PHE A 271 4.30 15.77 -5.37
C PHE A 271 5.55 16.66 -5.35
N GLY A 272 5.52 17.76 -4.60
CA GLY A 272 6.67 18.64 -4.40
C GLY A 272 7.84 17.95 -3.70
N ALA A 273 7.58 17.18 -2.63
CA ALA A 273 8.64 16.45 -1.93
C ALA A 273 9.31 15.38 -2.79
N LEU A 274 8.54 14.63 -3.57
CA LEU A 274 9.07 13.62 -4.49
C LEU A 274 9.90 14.26 -5.60
N ASN A 275 9.50 15.41 -6.12
CA ASN A 275 10.30 16.17 -7.09
C ASN A 275 11.59 16.71 -6.48
N ALA A 276 11.55 17.16 -5.22
CA ALA A 276 12.69 17.65 -4.48
C ALA A 276 13.68 16.54 -4.05
N ALA A 277 13.30 15.27 -4.15
CA ALA A 277 14.16 14.13 -3.80
C ALA A 277 15.30 13.89 -4.81
N ASN A 278 15.21 14.44 -6.02
CA ASN A 278 16.31 14.37 -6.99
C ASN A 278 17.55 15.10 -6.46
N ASP A 279 18.74 14.51 -6.66
CA ASP A 279 19.99 15.18 -6.34
C ASP A 279 20.36 16.15 -7.46
N ILE A 280 20.01 17.42 -7.27
CA ILE A 280 20.30 18.49 -8.24
C ILE A 280 21.80 18.76 -8.40
N HIS A 281 22.65 18.28 -7.48
CA HIS A 281 24.08 18.52 -7.47
C HIS A 281 24.88 17.38 -8.09
N ASP A 282 24.33 16.17 -8.12
CA ASP A 282 24.92 15.05 -8.84
C ASP A 282 24.91 15.31 -10.36
N GLY A 283 26.06 15.19 -11.00
CA GLY A 283 26.21 15.28 -12.44
C GLY A 283 26.79 14.02 -13.06
N ASP A 284 27.13 13.04 -12.23
CA ASP A 284 27.73 11.79 -12.66
C ASP A 284 26.63 10.86 -13.16
N TRP A 285 26.96 10.10 -14.21
CA TRP A 285 26.02 9.15 -14.79
C TRP A 285 26.00 7.91 -13.90
N LEU A 286 24.85 7.22 -13.81
CA LEU A 286 24.73 6.02 -12.98
C LEU A 286 25.77 4.96 -13.36
N GLU A 287 26.12 4.84 -14.64
CA GLU A 287 27.17 3.92 -15.10
C GLU A 287 28.58 4.24 -14.61
N ASP A 288 28.82 5.48 -14.18
CA ASP A 288 30.10 5.93 -13.62
C ASP A 288 30.16 5.79 -12.10
N TYR A 289 29.08 5.33 -11.45
CA TYR A 289 29.05 5.14 -10.01
C TYR A 289 29.98 4.00 -9.59
N SER A 290 30.75 4.24 -8.53
CA SER A 290 31.46 3.16 -7.82
C SER A 290 30.48 2.15 -7.22
N ASP A 291 30.96 0.92 -6.98
CA ASP A 291 30.18 -0.13 -6.31
C ASP A 291 29.59 0.35 -4.97
N ASP A 292 30.34 1.16 -4.21
CA ASP A 292 29.89 1.75 -2.95
C ASP A 292 28.77 2.78 -3.15
N GLN A 293 28.83 3.59 -4.20
CA GLN A 293 27.76 4.53 -4.54
C GLN A 293 26.51 3.76 -4.96
N LEU A 294 26.66 2.78 -5.85
CA LEU A 294 25.56 1.94 -6.33
C LEU A 294 24.89 1.18 -5.18
N ALA A 295 25.67 0.58 -4.28
CA ALA A 295 25.16 -0.11 -3.11
C ALA A 295 24.35 0.81 -2.19
N ARG A 296 24.75 2.08 -2.04
CA ARG A 296 24.01 3.06 -1.22
C ARG A 296 22.66 3.43 -1.82
N ILE A 297 22.60 3.66 -3.13
CA ILE A 297 21.35 4.09 -3.79
C ILE A 297 20.40 2.93 -4.07
N THR A 298 20.93 1.70 -4.19
CA THR A 298 20.14 0.48 -4.40
C THR A 298 19.77 -0.26 -3.11
N ALA A 299 20.33 0.15 -1.96
CA ALA A 299 20.07 -0.46 -0.66
C ALA A 299 18.57 -0.54 -0.37
N SER A 300 18.01 -1.75 -0.45
CA SER A 300 16.58 -1.93 -0.21
C SER A 300 16.22 -1.59 1.24
N PHE A 301 15.01 -1.04 1.44
CA PHE A 301 14.42 -0.88 2.78
C PHE A 301 14.26 -2.22 3.51
N PHE A 302 13.98 -3.27 2.75
CA PHE A 302 13.79 -4.61 3.25
C PHE A 302 14.49 -5.62 2.35
N PRO A 303 15.04 -6.72 2.89
CA PRO A 303 15.65 -7.75 2.07
C PRO A 303 14.60 -8.32 1.11
N ASP A 304 14.78 -8.08 -0.18
CA ASP A 304 14.08 -8.80 -1.24
C ASP A 304 15.06 -9.84 -1.79
N SER A 305 14.60 -11.10 -1.83
CA SER A 305 15.40 -12.19 -2.41
C SER A 305 15.48 -12.11 -3.93
N ASP A 306 14.55 -11.41 -4.57
CA ASP A 306 14.53 -11.20 -6.01
C ASP A 306 15.23 -9.88 -6.38
N THR A 307 16.22 -9.97 -7.27
CA THR A 307 17.00 -8.81 -7.71
C THR A 307 16.38 -8.07 -8.89
N GLY A 308 15.27 -8.56 -9.45
CA GLY A 308 14.60 -8.02 -10.63
C GLY A 308 14.25 -6.54 -10.52
N PRO A 309 13.61 -6.08 -9.42
CA PRO A 309 13.33 -4.66 -9.19
C PRO A 309 14.56 -3.76 -9.31
N VAL A 310 15.64 -4.13 -8.60
CA VAL A 310 16.88 -3.36 -8.57
C VAL A 310 17.59 -3.41 -9.92
N GLU A 311 17.70 -4.58 -10.54
CA GLU A 311 18.32 -4.74 -11.86
C GLU A 311 17.59 -3.93 -12.93
N THR A 312 16.26 -3.89 -12.89
CA THR A 312 15.45 -3.13 -13.86
C THR A 312 15.54 -1.63 -13.62
N TRP A 313 15.64 -1.20 -12.36
CA TRP A 313 15.90 0.20 -12.05
C TRP A 313 17.28 0.63 -12.60
N VAL A 314 18.34 -0.14 -12.35
CA VAL A 314 19.68 0.16 -12.87
C VAL A 314 19.70 0.17 -14.39
N TRP A 315 19.03 -0.80 -15.03
CA TRP A 315 18.89 -0.86 -16.48
C TRP A 315 18.21 0.42 -17.04
N ALA A 316 17.14 0.88 -16.41
CA ALA A 316 16.39 2.04 -16.88
C ALA A 316 17.16 3.36 -16.70
N HIS A 317 17.98 3.49 -15.65
CA HIS A 317 18.61 4.75 -15.27
C HIS A 317 20.12 4.82 -15.58
N LYS A 318 20.66 3.84 -16.29
CA LYS A 318 22.10 3.72 -16.55
C LYS A 318 22.73 4.98 -17.16
N GLU A 319 22.03 5.62 -18.08
CA GLU A 319 22.46 6.82 -18.81
C GLU A 319 21.89 8.13 -18.20
N GLU A 320 21.51 8.10 -16.92
CA GLU A 320 20.96 9.23 -16.20
C GLU A 320 21.81 9.58 -14.98
N SER A 321 21.73 10.84 -14.54
CA SER A 321 22.33 11.31 -13.28
C SER A 321 21.27 11.39 -12.17
N GLY A 322 21.71 11.58 -10.93
CA GLY A 322 20.86 11.77 -9.75
C GLY A 322 19.79 12.86 -9.87
N ARG A 323 19.93 13.77 -10.85
CA ARG A 323 18.95 14.81 -11.19
C ARG A 323 17.65 14.29 -11.79
N GLN A 324 17.68 13.08 -12.36
CA GLN A 324 16.60 12.55 -13.20
C GLN A 324 16.07 11.20 -12.74
N PHE A 325 16.62 10.63 -11.66
CA PHE A 325 16.19 9.33 -11.15
C PHE A 325 14.73 9.30 -10.70
N ILE A 326 14.19 10.43 -10.22
CA ILE A 326 12.90 10.48 -9.54
C ILE A 326 11.92 11.36 -10.34
N ASN A 327 10.73 10.82 -10.61
CA ASN A 327 9.60 11.50 -11.28
C ASN A 327 9.90 12.21 -12.62
N THR A 328 10.96 11.80 -13.35
CA THR A 328 11.25 12.40 -14.67
C THR A 328 10.15 12.11 -15.70
N PRO A 329 9.64 13.09 -16.47
CA PRO A 329 8.62 12.87 -17.49
C PRO A 329 9.01 11.83 -18.54
N ILE A 330 10.30 11.76 -18.89
CA ILE A 330 10.83 10.85 -19.93
C ILE A 330 10.58 9.38 -19.57
N ARG A 331 10.53 9.04 -18.28
CA ARG A 331 10.32 7.67 -17.78
C ARG A 331 8.85 7.35 -17.51
N GLN A 332 7.91 8.19 -17.95
CA GLN A 332 6.49 7.93 -17.80
C GLN A 332 6.06 6.57 -18.39
N PRO A 333 6.48 6.17 -19.61
CA PRO A 333 6.10 4.86 -20.14
C PRO A 333 6.60 3.72 -19.26
N LEU A 334 7.81 3.82 -18.70
CA LEU A 334 8.34 2.77 -17.81
C LEU A 334 7.54 2.67 -16.51
N ARG A 335 7.13 3.82 -15.97
CA ARG A 335 6.25 3.85 -14.81
C ARG A 335 4.91 3.21 -15.14
N GLU A 336 4.28 3.50 -16.29
CA GLU A 336 2.97 2.97 -16.67
C GLU A 336 2.86 1.45 -16.70
N TRP A 337 3.96 0.71 -16.79
CA TRP A 337 3.95 -0.75 -16.63
C TRP A 337 4.57 -1.26 -15.33
N GLY A 338 4.91 -0.39 -14.38
CA GLY A 338 5.42 -0.77 -13.07
C GLY A 338 6.80 -1.46 -13.12
N TYR A 339 7.72 -0.98 -13.98
CA TYR A 339 9.00 -1.65 -14.30
C TYR A 339 9.83 -2.19 -13.11
N VAL A 340 9.73 -1.59 -11.93
CA VAL A 340 10.45 -1.97 -10.70
C VAL A 340 9.66 -2.91 -9.77
N MET A 341 8.57 -3.52 -10.21
CA MET A 341 7.70 -4.35 -9.35
C MET A 341 7.74 -5.84 -9.67
N TRP A 342 8.32 -6.18 -10.81
CA TRP A 342 8.25 -7.52 -11.39
C TRP A 342 9.40 -8.40 -10.96
N ASP A 343 9.10 -9.70 -10.86
CA ASP A 343 10.11 -10.73 -10.60
C ASP A 343 11.13 -10.77 -11.73
N ARG A 344 12.39 -11.01 -11.38
CA ARG A 344 13.48 -11.14 -12.35
C ARG A 344 13.17 -12.15 -13.45
N ALA A 345 12.54 -13.28 -13.08
CA ALA A 345 12.15 -14.31 -14.03
C ALA A 345 11.20 -13.78 -15.10
N ARG A 346 10.20 -12.98 -14.71
CA ARG A 346 9.24 -12.34 -15.63
C ARG A 346 9.93 -11.33 -16.53
N LEU A 347 10.84 -10.53 -15.98
CA LEU A 347 11.60 -9.53 -16.74
C LEU A 347 12.49 -10.16 -17.82
N HIS A 348 13.07 -11.33 -17.54
CA HIS A 348 13.81 -12.13 -18.54
C HIS A 348 12.90 -12.68 -19.63
N GLU A 349 11.72 -13.19 -19.28
CA GLU A 349 10.72 -13.64 -20.25
C GLU A 349 10.30 -12.51 -21.20
N TRP A 350 10.14 -11.30 -20.66
CA TRP A 350 9.83 -10.08 -21.40
C TRP A 350 11.01 -9.48 -22.16
N LYS A 351 12.21 -10.07 -22.03
CA LYS A 351 13.45 -9.63 -22.65
C LYS A 351 13.79 -8.17 -22.34
N VAL A 352 13.40 -7.68 -21.17
CA VAL A 352 13.60 -6.28 -20.77
C VAL A 352 15.08 -5.89 -20.86
N PHE A 353 15.97 -6.75 -20.38
CA PHE A 353 17.41 -6.48 -20.32
C PHE A 353 18.13 -6.56 -21.68
N GLN A 354 17.44 -6.82 -22.80
CA GLN A 354 18.09 -6.97 -24.11
C GLN A 354 18.28 -5.65 -24.86
N THR A 355 17.49 -4.63 -24.55
CA THR A 355 17.53 -3.30 -25.18
C THR A 355 17.18 -2.26 -24.12
N PRO A 356 17.98 -1.18 -23.92
CA PRO A 356 17.66 -0.05 -23.03
C PRO A 356 16.35 0.67 -23.37
#